data_AF-A0A9D1H136-F1
#
_entry.id   AF-A0A9D1H136-F1
#
_cell.length_a   1.000
_cell.length_b   1.000
_cell.length_c   1.000
_cell.angle_alpha   90.00
_cell.angle_beta   90.00
_cell.angle_gamma   90.00
#
_symmetry.space_group_name_H-M   'P 1'
#
loop_
_entity.id
_entity.type
_entity.pdbx_description
1 polymer ?
#
loop_
_entity_poly.entity_id
_entity_poly.type
_entity_poly.pdbx_seq_one_letter_code
_entity_poly.pdbx_strand_id
1 'polypeptide(L)'
;MDKWRLSENEPNLERMRKRESLWTQGNGYMGIRASNEEMYTQTVRASLINGVFDKSPDDATELVNIPDVVNLEIRADGERFSLTEGRVRDYYAELNMQNGVLTRYIEWEAGSGKIMRINFTRFVSKTRKHIFVQRMSIMPVLGGIDCKIKTGIDAEVTNEGCQHFGSTEKRQYEDSSIGLHTKTLHSNVRVCVHSKIECAADDGSAAYVTRRGIFKEIKTHINEGCSLTLTKLSSFVSSRDYEYKDSEAAEERLRNDGLSYLRSAAQAGYDELLRENTSAWKEFWDNCLVITDSGNELADRAVIFAQYHLNIMSSSDDNRLGVGAKGMTGFGYMGHSFWDTEIFLLPYYMVTEPQKARLLLEYRYSLLDAAKKKAKKYGFKGAMYPWESAWSTDGEVCLEYGDLDPATGKRRKFTMPEEEIHITAGVAYAVWQYYRTTGDAEFMEKYGDEIIILTAIFWTSRVEEVHGRYELLHVTGPDEYKEDVNNNAYTNYMAYYNLKRAAEILEDCPESVYNKLAKEYDMDDVKSKINDTITKLYLPKPDKDGI
;
A
#
# COMPACT_ATOMS: atom_id res chain seq x y z
N MET A 1 -19.63 -17.32 13.27
CA MET A 1 -18.25 -17.00 12.86
C MET A 1 -17.82 -15.86 13.76
N ASP A 2 -16.67 -15.96 14.44
CA ASP A 2 -16.16 -14.92 15.34
C ASP A 2 -16.03 -13.55 14.62
N LYS A 3 -16.13 -12.44 15.35
CA LYS A 3 -15.95 -11.07 14.82
C LYS A 3 -14.53 -10.81 14.29
N TRP A 4 -13.55 -11.61 14.71
CA TRP A 4 -12.15 -11.49 14.28
C TRP A 4 -11.80 -12.25 13.01
N ARG A 5 -12.67 -13.13 12.52
CA ARG A 5 -12.32 -14.12 11.50
C ARG A 5 -13.09 -13.89 10.20
N LEU A 6 -12.38 -13.94 9.09
CA LEU A 6 -12.95 -14.20 7.77
C LEU A 6 -12.59 -15.63 7.40
N SER A 7 -13.56 -16.49 7.12
CA SER A 7 -13.26 -17.88 6.79
C SER A 7 -14.10 -18.46 5.64
N GLU A 8 -13.56 -19.50 5.01
CA GLU A 8 -14.20 -20.31 3.97
C GLU A 8 -14.06 -21.80 4.36
N ASN A 9 -15.14 -22.58 4.26
CA ASN A 9 -15.15 -24.03 4.55
C ASN A 9 -15.13 -24.89 3.29
N GLU A 10 -15.10 -24.27 2.11
CA GLU A 10 -15.02 -24.95 0.82
C GLU A 10 -14.14 -24.11 -0.11
N PRO A 11 -13.34 -24.76 -0.98
CA PRO A 11 -12.52 -24.03 -1.93
C PRO A 11 -13.41 -23.41 -3.02
N ASN A 12 -13.33 -22.09 -3.18
CA ASN A 12 -14.00 -21.38 -4.27
C ASN A 12 -12.97 -20.71 -5.18
N LEU A 13 -12.71 -21.32 -6.34
CA LEU A 13 -11.74 -20.81 -7.31
C LEU A 13 -12.24 -19.55 -8.03
N GLU A 14 -13.54 -19.41 -8.26
CA GLU A 14 -14.14 -18.22 -8.88
C GLU A 14 -13.98 -16.97 -8.02
N ARG A 15 -13.95 -17.13 -6.70
CA ARG A 15 -13.75 -16.03 -5.72
C ARG A 15 -12.29 -15.85 -5.31
N MET A 16 -11.35 -16.59 -5.89
CA MET A 16 -9.94 -16.57 -5.49
C MET A 16 -9.34 -15.16 -5.53
N ARG A 17 -9.51 -14.42 -6.64
CA ARG A 17 -9.00 -13.04 -6.77
C ARG A 17 -9.57 -12.08 -5.73
N LYS A 18 -10.84 -12.26 -5.37
CA LYS A 18 -11.51 -11.48 -4.33
C LYS A 18 -10.92 -11.80 -2.96
N ARG A 19 -10.76 -13.09 -2.63
CA ARG A 19 -10.13 -13.54 -1.38
C ARG A 19 -8.71 -13.02 -1.26
N GLU A 20 -7.92 -13.11 -2.33
CA GLU A 20 -6.54 -12.61 -2.37
C GLU A 20 -6.43 -11.15 -1.95
N SER A 21 -7.35 -10.29 -2.39
CA SER A 21 -7.42 -8.89 -1.95
C SER A 21 -7.90 -8.77 -0.50
N LEU A 22 -9.06 -9.34 -0.19
CA LEU A 22 -9.71 -9.17 1.12
C LEU A 22 -8.86 -9.70 2.27
N TRP A 23 -8.09 -10.76 2.03
CA TRP A 23 -7.30 -11.43 3.07
C TRP A 23 -5.80 -11.06 3.00
N THR A 24 -5.45 -10.02 2.25
CA THR A 24 -4.08 -9.47 2.18
C THR A 24 -3.51 -9.28 3.58
N GLN A 25 -2.25 -9.68 3.75
CA GLN A 25 -1.50 -9.49 5.00
C GLN A 25 -0.52 -8.33 4.81
N GLY A 26 -0.27 -7.56 5.86
CA GLY A 26 0.71 -6.48 5.80
C GLY A 26 1.01 -5.86 7.14
N ASN A 27 1.86 -4.83 7.12
CA ASN A 27 2.33 -4.13 8.33
C ASN A 27 2.67 -2.65 8.07
N GLY A 28 2.15 -2.05 7.00
CA GLY A 28 2.45 -0.67 6.60
C GLY A 28 3.73 -0.51 5.79
N TYR A 29 4.67 -1.46 5.89
CA TYR A 29 5.87 -1.53 5.04
C TYR A 29 5.64 -2.37 3.80
N MET A 30 5.12 -3.59 3.99
CA MET A 30 4.82 -4.51 2.90
C MET A 30 3.38 -5.01 2.96
N GLY A 31 2.86 -5.37 1.79
CA GLY A 31 1.61 -6.11 1.62
C GLY A 31 1.83 -7.36 0.79
N ILE A 32 1.31 -8.50 1.26
CA ILE A 32 1.36 -9.77 0.54
C ILE A 32 -0.08 -10.22 0.35
N ARG A 33 -0.52 -10.26 -0.92
CA ARG A 33 -1.85 -10.75 -1.29
C ARG A 33 -2.02 -12.19 -0.82
N ALA A 34 -3.24 -12.55 -0.44
CA ALA A 34 -3.56 -13.88 0.05
C ALA A 34 -3.67 -14.95 -1.08
N SER A 35 -2.72 -14.93 -2.03
CA SER A 35 -2.58 -15.97 -3.05
C SER A 35 -2.30 -17.32 -2.40
N ASN A 36 -2.83 -18.40 -2.98
CA ASN A 36 -2.54 -19.73 -2.48
C ASN A 36 -1.04 -20.04 -2.63
N GLU A 37 -0.55 -20.97 -1.82
CA GLU A 37 0.82 -21.44 -1.89
C GLU A 37 1.14 -22.08 -3.25
N GLU A 38 0.23 -22.92 -3.76
CA GLU A 38 0.27 -23.49 -5.11
C GLU A 38 -0.28 -22.54 -6.19
N MET A 39 0.25 -22.67 -7.41
CA MET A 39 -0.03 -21.77 -8.55
C MET A 39 -1.32 -22.14 -9.31
N TYR A 40 -2.12 -21.13 -9.66
CA TYR A 40 -3.28 -21.21 -10.57
C TYR A 40 -3.19 -20.14 -11.67
N THR A 41 -3.81 -20.37 -12.82
CA THR A 41 -3.82 -19.38 -13.92
C THR A 41 -4.58 -18.10 -13.59
N GLN A 42 -5.57 -18.17 -12.70
CA GLN A 42 -6.38 -17.03 -12.32
C GLN A 42 -5.83 -16.24 -11.12
N THR A 43 -4.78 -16.72 -10.45
CA THR A 43 -4.23 -16.05 -9.27
C THR A 43 -3.53 -14.75 -9.64
N VAL A 44 -3.62 -13.74 -8.77
CA VAL A 44 -2.78 -12.54 -8.85
C VAL A 44 -1.85 -12.56 -7.64
N ARG A 45 -0.62 -13.05 -7.84
CA ARG A 45 0.40 -13.04 -6.79
C ARG A 45 1.04 -11.67 -6.77
N ALA A 46 0.86 -10.97 -5.66
CA ALA A 46 1.56 -9.71 -5.44
C ALA A 46 2.18 -9.70 -4.05
N SER A 47 3.45 -9.34 -4.03
CA SER A 47 4.13 -8.83 -2.85
C SER A 47 4.52 -7.39 -3.18
N LEU A 48 4.25 -6.45 -2.28
CA LEU A 48 4.41 -5.02 -2.52
C LEU A 48 5.17 -4.42 -1.34
N ILE A 49 6.11 -3.49 -1.60
CA ILE A 49 6.74 -2.66 -0.58
C ILE A 49 6.31 -1.22 -0.83
N ASN A 50 5.79 -0.55 0.20
CA ASN A 50 5.37 0.84 0.11
C ASN A 50 6.53 1.75 -0.34
N GLY A 51 6.30 2.60 -1.33
CA GLY A 51 7.31 3.51 -1.89
C GLY A 51 8.20 2.90 -2.99
N VAL A 52 8.11 1.60 -3.28
CA VAL A 52 8.83 0.98 -4.40
C VAL A 52 8.00 1.14 -5.67
N PHE A 53 8.09 2.33 -6.24
CA PHE A 53 7.47 2.69 -7.50
C PHE A 53 8.46 2.61 -8.65
N ASP A 54 8.00 2.23 -9.83
CA ASP A 54 8.72 2.31 -11.10
C ASP A 54 7.74 2.61 -12.23
N LYS A 55 8.23 2.87 -13.44
CA LYS A 55 7.39 3.06 -14.61
C LYS A 55 7.92 2.25 -15.77
N SER A 56 7.05 1.79 -16.65
CA SER A 56 7.45 1.33 -17.98
C SER A 56 7.74 2.54 -18.89
N PRO A 57 8.55 2.41 -19.96
CA PRO A 57 8.61 3.45 -20.99
C PRO A 57 7.20 3.79 -21.49
N ASP A 58 6.88 5.08 -21.55
CA ASP A 58 5.59 5.63 -21.98
C ASP A 58 4.36 5.29 -21.13
N ASP A 59 4.55 4.80 -19.90
CA ASP A 59 3.47 4.49 -18.96
C ASP A 59 3.55 5.33 -17.67
N ALA A 60 2.47 5.30 -16.88
CA ALA A 60 2.44 5.89 -15.55
C ALA A 60 3.38 5.16 -14.59
N THR A 61 3.80 5.88 -13.55
CA THR A 61 4.42 5.26 -12.39
C THR A 61 3.43 4.29 -11.74
N GLU A 62 3.91 3.15 -11.21
CA GLU A 62 3.08 2.21 -10.47
C GLU A 62 3.86 1.48 -9.38
N LEU A 63 3.14 1.02 -8.35
CA LEU A 63 3.71 0.26 -7.23
C LEU A 63 4.12 -1.13 -7.72
N VAL A 64 5.41 -1.45 -7.57
CA VAL A 64 6.01 -2.61 -8.22
C VAL A 64 5.71 -3.91 -7.47
N ASN A 65 5.34 -4.95 -8.23
CA ASN A 65 5.27 -6.32 -7.75
C ASN A 65 6.69 -6.89 -7.54
N ILE A 66 7.08 -7.04 -6.28
CA ILE A 66 8.39 -7.58 -5.89
C ILE A 66 8.42 -9.11 -5.98
N PRO A 67 9.61 -9.75 -6.03
CA PRO A 67 9.73 -11.20 -6.19
C PRO A 67 8.88 -11.99 -5.19
N ASP A 68 8.16 -12.99 -5.69
CA ASP A 68 7.28 -13.83 -4.88
C ASP A 68 8.08 -14.83 -4.03
N VAL A 69 7.65 -14.95 -2.77
CA VAL A 69 8.18 -15.94 -1.82
C VAL A 69 7.09 -16.87 -1.30
N VAL A 70 5.83 -16.72 -1.72
CA VAL A 70 4.73 -17.55 -1.23
C VAL A 70 4.73 -18.94 -1.87
N ASN A 71 5.32 -19.08 -3.06
CA ASN A 71 5.26 -20.30 -3.88
C ASN A 71 5.68 -21.58 -3.15
N LEU A 72 4.82 -22.60 -3.19
CA LEU A 72 5.15 -23.99 -2.87
C LEU A 72 4.55 -24.90 -3.95
N GLU A 73 5.39 -25.71 -4.58
CA GLU A 73 4.95 -26.85 -5.40
C GLU A 73 5.15 -28.13 -4.58
N ILE A 74 4.06 -28.82 -4.29
CA ILE A 74 4.06 -30.08 -3.51
C ILE A 74 3.70 -31.22 -4.46
N ARG A 75 4.47 -32.30 -4.42
CA ARG A 75 4.17 -33.56 -5.09
C ARG A 75 4.23 -34.73 -4.12
N ALA A 76 3.26 -35.64 -4.23
CA ALA A 76 3.20 -36.90 -3.50
C ALA A 76 3.17 -38.05 -4.50
N ASP A 77 4.14 -38.96 -4.44
CA ASP A 77 4.31 -40.06 -5.41
C ASP A 77 4.33 -39.58 -6.88
N GLY A 78 4.83 -38.37 -7.11
CA GLY A 78 4.88 -37.72 -8.43
C GLY A 78 3.64 -36.91 -8.81
N GLU A 79 2.50 -37.13 -8.15
CA GLU A 79 1.25 -36.39 -8.35
C GLU A 79 1.32 -34.99 -7.72
N ARG A 80 0.88 -33.96 -8.43
CA ARG A 80 0.93 -32.57 -7.96
C ARG A 80 -0.29 -32.27 -7.08
N PHE A 81 -0.05 -31.69 -5.90
CA PHE A 81 -1.12 -31.11 -5.11
C PHE A 81 -1.70 -29.87 -5.82
N SER A 82 -3.00 -29.88 -6.05
CA SER A 82 -3.78 -28.76 -6.56
C SER A 82 -5.23 -28.88 -6.10
N LEU A 83 -5.97 -27.78 -6.01
CA LEU A 83 -7.42 -27.80 -5.79
C LEU A 83 -8.20 -28.22 -7.05
N THR A 84 -7.54 -28.28 -8.21
CA THR A 84 -8.13 -28.69 -9.50
C THR A 84 -7.68 -30.08 -9.95
N GLU A 85 -6.71 -30.69 -9.28
CA GLU A 85 -6.20 -32.03 -9.57
C GLU A 85 -6.41 -32.88 -8.31
N GLY A 86 -6.96 -34.09 -8.42
CA GLY A 86 -7.37 -34.88 -7.25
C GLY A 86 -8.73 -34.44 -6.66
N ARG A 87 -9.01 -34.83 -5.42
CA ARG A 87 -10.27 -34.56 -4.72
C ARG A 87 -10.03 -33.92 -3.36
N VAL A 88 -10.64 -32.75 -3.13
CA VAL A 88 -10.67 -32.12 -1.80
C VAL A 88 -11.76 -32.79 -0.96
N ARG A 89 -11.37 -33.39 0.17
CA ARG A 89 -12.28 -34.07 1.11
C ARG A 89 -12.74 -33.17 2.24
N ASP A 90 -11.85 -32.29 2.70
CA ASP A 90 -12.12 -31.30 3.72
C ASP A 90 -11.30 -30.05 3.43
N TYR A 91 -11.84 -28.88 3.79
CA TYR A 91 -11.21 -27.60 3.53
C TYR A 91 -11.60 -26.59 4.60
N TYR A 92 -10.61 -25.84 5.06
CA TYR A 92 -10.83 -24.68 5.89
C TYR A 92 -9.77 -23.63 5.59
N ALA A 93 -10.17 -22.38 5.41
CA ALA A 93 -9.24 -21.28 5.33
C ALA A 93 -9.75 -20.10 6.14
N GLU A 94 -8.86 -19.38 6.82
CA GLU A 94 -9.22 -18.17 7.53
C GLU A 94 -8.12 -17.12 7.53
N LEU A 95 -8.52 -15.85 7.51
CA LEU A 95 -7.72 -14.74 8.03
C LEU A 95 -8.22 -14.40 9.44
N ASN A 96 -7.33 -14.51 10.43
CA ASN A 96 -7.57 -14.02 11.77
C ASN A 96 -7.06 -12.57 11.88
N MET A 97 -7.98 -11.60 11.86
CA MET A 97 -7.66 -10.17 11.95
C MET A 97 -7.17 -9.77 13.34
N GLN A 98 -7.35 -10.61 14.37
CA GLN A 98 -6.84 -10.35 15.72
C GLN A 98 -5.31 -10.39 15.78
N ASN A 99 -4.66 -11.17 14.91
CA ASN A 99 -3.20 -11.30 14.86
C ASN A 99 -2.61 -11.31 13.44
N GLY A 100 -3.43 -11.06 12.42
CA GLY A 100 -3.03 -11.02 11.02
C GLY A 100 -2.57 -12.36 10.44
N VAL A 101 -2.83 -13.49 11.10
CA VAL A 101 -2.41 -14.82 10.63
C VAL A 101 -3.42 -15.39 9.64
N LEU A 102 -2.91 -15.85 8.50
CA LEU A 102 -3.68 -16.61 7.53
C LEU A 102 -3.40 -18.10 7.72
N THR A 103 -4.46 -18.89 7.85
CA THR A 103 -4.41 -20.34 8.01
C THR A 103 -5.21 -21.01 6.90
N ARG A 104 -4.70 -22.13 6.36
CA ARG A 104 -5.42 -22.96 5.40
C ARG A 104 -5.14 -24.44 5.68
N TYR A 105 -6.20 -25.21 5.83
CA TYR A 105 -6.18 -26.66 5.99
C TYR A 105 -6.89 -27.31 4.79
N ILE A 106 -6.30 -28.38 4.27
CA ILE A 106 -6.89 -29.21 3.22
C ILE A 106 -6.66 -30.68 3.58
N GLU A 107 -7.72 -31.49 3.52
CA GLU A 107 -7.59 -32.95 3.36
C GLU A 107 -7.75 -33.26 1.86
N TRP A 108 -6.67 -33.68 1.21
CA TRP A 108 -6.60 -33.89 -0.23
C TRP A 108 -6.37 -35.36 -0.54
N GLU A 109 -7.15 -35.89 -1.49
CA GLU A 109 -7.02 -37.23 -2.03
C GLU A 109 -6.42 -37.15 -3.44
N ALA A 110 -5.25 -37.76 -3.61
CA ALA A 110 -4.56 -37.88 -4.89
C ALA A 110 -5.32 -38.80 -5.84
N GLY A 111 -5.01 -38.76 -7.14
CA GLY A 111 -5.60 -39.67 -8.14
C GLY A 111 -5.29 -41.15 -7.88
N SER A 112 -4.16 -41.44 -7.21
CA SER A 112 -3.82 -42.78 -6.70
C SER A 112 -4.68 -43.26 -5.51
N GLY A 113 -5.50 -42.40 -4.91
CA GLY A 113 -6.31 -42.70 -3.72
C GLY A 113 -5.58 -42.48 -2.38
N LYS A 114 -4.32 -42.01 -2.40
CA LYS A 114 -3.60 -41.55 -1.20
C LYS A 114 -4.26 -40.30 -0.63
N ILE A 115 -4.38 -40.23 0.69
CA ILE A 115 -5.00 -39.08 1.38
C ILE A 115 -3.95 -38.38 2.22
N MET A 116 -3.91 -37.05 2.15
CA MET A 116 -2.99 -36.19 2.87
C MET A 116 -3.73 -35.06 3.57
N ARG A 117 -3.29 -34.73 4.78
CA ARG A 117 -3.65 -33.48 5.45
C ARG A 117 -2.52 -32.49 5.27
N ILE A 118 -2.86 -31.32 4.73
CA ILE A 118 -1.92 -30.24 4.47
C ILE A 118 -2.41 -29.00 5.22
N ASN A 119 -1.55 -28.44 6.07
CA ASN A 119 -1.79 -27.17 6.75
C ASN A 119 -0.79 -26.14 6.25
N PHE A 120 -1.28 -24.92 6.05
CA PHE A 120 -0.49 -23.74 5.76
C PHE A 120 -0.83 -22.68 6.81
N THR A 121 0.19 -22.02 7.34
CA THR A 121 0.05 -20.82 8.16
C THR A 121 1.06 -19.80 7.70
N ARG A 122 0.68 -18.53 7.64
CA ARG A 122 1.60 -17.45 7.31
C ARG A 122 1.19 -16.12 7.91
N PHE A 123 2.15 -15.22 8.07
CA PHE A 123 1.92 -13.83 8.50
C PHE A 123 3.06 -12.91 8.09
N VAL A 124 2.70 -11.66 7.79
CA VAL A 124 3.66 -10.55 7.75
C VAL A 124 3.86 -10.08 9.18
N SER A 125 5.09 -10.05 9.67
CA SER A 125 5.37 -9.71 11.07
C SER A 125 5.07 -8.25 11.33
N LYS A 126 4.22 -7.98 12.34
CA LYS A 126 3.95 -6.61 12.81
C LYS A 126 5.12 -6.02 13.60
N THR A 127 5.89 -6.86 14.30
CA THR A 127 7.05 -6.43 15.11
C THR A 127 8.31 -6.28 14.26
N ARG A 128 8.59 -7.26 13.41
CA ARG A 128 9.79 -7.28 12.56
C ARG A 128 9.40 -6.86 11.15
N LYS A 129 9.39 -5.55 10.93
CA LYS A 129 8.91 -4.86 9.71
C LYS A 129 9.28 -5.54 8.39
N HIS A 130 10.49 -6.09 8.27
CA HIS A 130 11.02 -6.70 7.06
C HIS A 130 10.74 -8.21 6.89
N ILE A 131 10.04 -8.85 7.82
CA ILE A 131 9.95 -10.32 7.89
C ILE A 131 8.55 -10.83 7.53
N PHE A 132 8.54 -11.81 6.64
CA PHE A 132 7.39 -12.67 6.34
C PHE A 132 7.69 -14.11 6.78
N VAL A 133 6.69 -14.74 7.39
CA VAL A 133 6.79 -16.10 7.95
C VAL A 133 5.75 -16.98 7.29
N GLN A 134 6.17 -18.16 6.83
CA GLN A 134 5.30 -19.20 6.30
C GLN A 134 5.68 -20.55 6.93
N ARG A 135 4.69 -21.36 7.31
CA ARG A 135 4.88 -22.73 7.79
C ARG A 135 3.87 -23.64 7.12
N MET A 136 4.33 -24.77 6.60
CA MET A 136 3.52 -25.81 6.00
C MET A 136 3.77 -27.15 6.71
N SER A 137 2.71 -27.92 6.93
CA SER A 137 2.83 -29.31 7.36
C SER A 137 2.07 -30.22 6.41
N ILE A 138 2.64 -31.37 6.08
CA ILE A 138 1.98 -32.42 5.29
C ILE A 138 2.07 -33.76 6.04
N MET A 139 0.93 -34.42 6.16
CA MET A 139 0.80 -35.73 6.81
C MET A 139 -0.05 -36.67 5.95
N PRO A 140 0.51 -37.76 5.41
CA PRO A 140 -0.28 -38.81 4.78
C PRO A 140 -1.16 -39.51 5.82
N VAL A 141 -2.45 -39.59 5.54
CA VAL A 141 -3.47 -40.24 6.37
C VAL A 141 -3.66 -41.70 5.95
N LEU A 142 -3.44 -42.02 4.67
CA LEU A 142 -3.60 -43.36 4.14
C LEU A 142 -2.41 -43.74 3.24
N GLY A 143 -1.55 -44.60 3.76
CA GLY A 143 -0.30 -45.06 3.16
C GLY A 143 0.79 -43.98 3.13
N GLY A 144 2.05 -44.39 3.36
CA GLY A 144 3.19 -43.48 3.20
C GLY A 144 3.33 -42.96 1.76
N ILE A 145 4.04 -41.83 1.62
CA ILE A 145 4.26 -41.13 0.34
C ILE A 145 5.72 -40.71 0.18
N ASP A 146 6.20 -40.71 -1.05
CA ASP A 146 7.41 -39.98 -1.43
C ASP A 146 7.04 -38.53 -1.74
N CYS A 147 7.41 -37.64 -0.82
CA CYS A 147 7.08 -36.23 -0.89
C CYS A 147 8.22 -35.42 -1.52
N LYS A 148 7.88 -34.54 -2.45
CA LYS A 148 8.78 -33.55 -3.04
C LYS A 148 8.16 -32.15 -2.90
N ILE A 149 8.91 -31.23 -2.32
CA ILE A 149 8.50 -29.84 -2.12
C ILE A 149 9.51 -28.92 -2.78
N LYS A 150 9.05 -28.02 -3.65
CA LYS A 150 9.84 -26.97 -4.29
C LYS A 150 9.34 -25.60 -3.83
N THR A 151 10.26 -24.74 -3.39
CA THR A 151 9.95 -23.36 -2.99
C THR A 151 11.20 -22.48 -3.09
N GLY A 152 11.03 -21.16 -3.22
CA GLY A 152 12.16 -20.25 -3.39
C GLY A 152 11.77 -18.79 -3.53
N ILE A 153 12.53 -18.03 -4.30
CA ILE A 153 12.25 -16.63 -4.63
C ILE A 153 12.03 -16.56 -6.13
N ASP A 154 10.86 -16.09 -6.55
CA ASP A 154 10.42 -16.04 -7.93
C ASP A 154 10.21 -14.60 -8.42
N ALA A 155 11.14 -14.08 -9.23
CA ALA A 155 11.03 -12.75 -9.83
C ALA A 155 10.45 -12.79 -11.26
N GLU A 156 9.74 -13.85 -11.66
CA GLU A 156 8.98 -13.90 -12.91
C GLU A 156 7.61 -13.19 -12.80
N VAL A 157 7.19 -12.84 -11.58
CA VAL A 157 5.99 -12.03 -11.34
C VAL A 157 6.08 -10.65 -12.01
N THR A 158 4.92 -10.12 -12.37
CA THR A 158 4.75 -8.87 -13.12
C THR A 158 3.58 -8.05 -12.56
N ASN A 159 3.54 -6.76 -12.92
CA ASN A 159 2.35 -5.93 -12.81
C ASN A 159 1.50 -6.16 -14.07
N GLU A 160 0.59 -7.12 -14.02
CA GLU A 160 -0.34 -7.42 -15.13
C GLU A 160 0.33 -7.61 -16.51
N GLY A 161 1.54 -8.19 -16.51
CA GLY A 161 2.36 -8.41 -17.72
C GLY A 161 3.53 -7.44 -17.89
N CYS A 162 3.57 -6.34 -17.13
CA CYS A 162 4.67 -5.39 -17.11
C CYS A 162 5.79 -5.82 -16.15
N GLN A 163 7.04 -5.80 -16.62
CA GLN A 163 8.20 -6.20 -15.85
C GLN A 163 9.03 -4.96 -15.46
N HIS A 164 9.08 -4.65 -14.17
CA HIS A 164 9.80 -3.49 -13.63
C HIS A 164 11.22 -3.80 -13.17
N PHE A 165 11.64 -5.06 -13.12
CA PHE A 165 12.97 -5.44 -12.68
C PHE A 165 13.87 -5.89 -13.83
N GLY A 166 15.10 -5.39 -13.81
CA GLY A 166 16.16 -5.75 -14.75
C GLY A 166 16.78 -7.12 -14.49
N SER A 167 18.11 -7.19 -14.54
CA SER A 167 18.84 -8.41 -14.19
C SER A 167 18.64 -8.78 -12.71
N THR A 168 18.79 -10.08 -12.43
CA THR A 168 18.68 -10.63 -11.07
C THR A 168 20.01 -11.27 -10.70
N GLU A 169 20.59 -10.85 -9.58
CA GLU A 169 21.68 -11.57 -8.93
C GLU A 169 21.08 -12.58 -7.95
N LYS A 170 21.58 -13.81 -7.95
CA LYS A 170 21.09 -14.90 -7.11
C LYS A 170 22.24 -15.53 -6.38
N ARG A 171 22.04 -15.84 -5.10
CA ARG A 171 23.09 -16.37 -4.24
C ARG A 171 22.54 -17.38 -3.24
N GLN A 172 23.28 -18.45 -3.01
CA GLN A 172 23.15 -19.27 -1.81
C GLN A 172 24.26 -18.88 -0.83
N TYR A 173 23.92 -18.80 0.45
CA TYR A 173 24.83 -18.45 1.54
C TYR A 173 25.24 -19.69 2.34
N GLU A 174 26.28 -19.57 3.16
CA GLU A 174 26.85 -20.68 3.94
C GLU A 174 25.84 -21.33 4.91
N ASP A 175 24.91 -20.55 5.45
CA ASP A 175 23.82 -21.00 6.32
C ASP A 175 22.62 -21.60 5.56
N SER A 176 22.82 -21.93 4.28
CA SER A 176 21.79 -22.42 3.33
C SER A 176 20.66 -21.44 3.01
N SER A 177 20.74 -20.18 3.45
CA SER A 177 19.82 -19.14 2.99
C SER A 177 20.04 -18.87 1.49
N ILE A 178 18.98 -18.46 0.80
CA ILE A 178 19.03 -18.02 -0.59
C ILE A 178 18.67 -16.54 -0.68
N GLY A 179 19.25 -15.83 -1.65
CA GLY A 179 18.99 -14.42 -1.90
C GLY A 179 18.79 -14.15 -3.39
N LEU A 180 17.90 -13.20 -3.69
CA LEU A 180 17.70 -12.63 -5.01
C LEU A 180 17.73 -11.11 -4.89
N HIS A 181 18.63 -10.47 -5.63
CA HIS A 181 18.83 -9.02 -5.62
C HIS A 181 18.55 -8.47 -7.01
N THR A 182 17.81 -7.38 -7.07
CA THR A 182 17.43 -6.76 -8.33
C THR A 182 17.24 -5.25 -8.18
N LYS A 183 17.06 -4.58 -9.31
CA LYS A 183 16.91 -3.13 -9.40
C LYS A 183 15.81 -2.80 -10.40
N THR A 184 14.97 -1.83 -10.05
CA THR A 184 13.94 -1.32 -10.94
C THR A 184 14.57 -0.69 -12.19
N LEU A 185 13.82 -0.67 -13.29
CA LEU A 185 14.35 -0.28 -14.60
C LEU A 185 14.57 1.24 -14.69
N HIS A 186 13.63 2.05 -14.19
CA HIS A 186 13.67 3.50 -14.35
C HIS A 186 13.98 4.26 -13.05
N SER A 187 13.36 3.88 -11.94
CA SER A 187 13.52 4.53 -10.65
C SER A 187 14.83 4.16 -9.94
N ASN A 188 15.57 3.17 -10.44
CA ASN A 188 16.84 2.66 -9.88
C ASN A 188 16.75 2.21 -8.42
N VAL A 189 15.54 1.89 -7.95
CA VAL A 189 15.29 1.35 -6.62
C VAL A 189 15.79 -0.08 -6.58
N ARG A 190 16.63 -0.39 -5.59
CA ARG A 190 17.13 -1.75 -5.36
C ARG A 190 16.21 -2.47 -4.40
N VAL A 191 16.01 -3.76 -4.66
CA VAL A 191 15.25 -4.67 -3.81
C VAL A 191 16.09 -5.91 -3.57
N CYS A 192 16.27 -6.28 -2.30
CA CYS A 192 16.87 -7.55 -1.92
C CYS A 192 15.83 -8.39 -1.18
N VAL A 193 15.65 -9.61 -1.66
CA VAL A 193 14.80 -10.62 -1.04
C VAL A 193 15.68 -11.77 -0.62
N HIS A 194 15.56 -12.21 0.62
CA HIS A 194 16.23 -13.40 1.13
C HIS A 194 15.22 -14.39 1.66
N SER A 195 15.54 -15.67 1.63
CA SER A 195 14.71 -16.71 2.23
C SER A 195 15.56 -17.80 2.87
N LYS A 196 15.12 -18.30 4.02
CA LYS A 196 15.65 -19.50 4.66
C LYS A 196 14.53 -20.52 4.78
N ILE A 197 14.82 -21.73 4.35
CA ILE A 197 13.89 -22.86 4.35
C ILE A 197 14.40 -23.85 5.38
N GLU A 198 13.61 -24.09 6.42
CA GLU A 198 13.95 -24.95 7.55
C GLU A 198 13.03 -26.16 7.52
N CYS A 199 13.62 -27.34 7.33
CA CYS A 199 12.91 -28.61 7.28
C CYS A 199 13.84 -29.72 7.79
N ALA A 200 13.34 -30.60 8.65
CA ALA A 200 14.15 -31.70 9.21
C ALA A 200 14.64 -32.69 8.13
N ALA A 201 13.96 -32.74 6.98
CA ALA A 201 14.33 -33.58 5.85
C ALA A 201 15.17 -32.86 4.79
N ASP A 202 15.61 -31.62 5.05
CA ASP A 202 16.57 -30.93 4.19
C ASP A 202 17.94 -31.62 4.34
N ASP A 203 18.43 -32.20 3.25
CA ASP A 203 19.71 -32.90 3.20
C ASP A 203 20.89 -31.96 2.90
N GLY A 204 20.65 -30.65 2.85
CA GLY A 204 21.66 -29.65 2.49
C GLY A 204 21.86 -29.53 0.98
N SER A 205 20.95 -30.06 0.16
CA SER A 205 20.96 -29.89 -1.30
C SER A 205 21.14 -28.43 -1.71
N ALA A 206 22.01 -28.23 -2.71
CA ALA A 206 22.25 -26.90 -3.28
C ALA A 206 20.98 -26.33 -3.91
N ALA A 207 20.82 -25.01 -3.80
CA ALA A 207 19.79 -24.30 -4.52
C ALA A 207 20.07 -24.34 -6.03
N TYR A 208 19.01 -24.28 -6.83
CA TYR A 208 19.12 -24.13 -8.28
C TYR A 208 18.47 -22.83 -8.73
N VAL A 209 18.88 -22.33 -9.90
CA VAL A 209 18.45 -21.05 -10.44
C VAL A 209 17.64 -21.24 -11.73
N THR A 210 16.63 -20.39 -11.92
CA THR A 210 15.99 -20.18 -13.22
C THR A 210 16.44 -18.83 -13.79
N ARG A 211 15.84 -18.40 -14.91
CA ARG A 211 16.15 -17.11 -15.51
C ARG A 211 15.91 -15.95 -14.54
N ARG A 212 14.86 -16.00 -13.72
CA ARG A 212 14.49 -14.95 -12.77
C ARG A 212 14.17 -15.45 -11.35
N GLY A 213 14.50 -16.70 -11.00
CA GLY A 213 14.30 -17.21 -9.65
C GLY A 213 15.45 -18.06 -9.11
N ILE A 214 15.41 -18.33 -7.81
CA ILE A 214 16.30 -19.23 -7.08
C ILE A 214 15.46 -20.10 -6.13
N PHE A 215 15.66 -21.42 -6.15
CA PHE A 215 14.78 -22.38 -5.47
C PHE A 215 15.56 -23.49 -4.77
N LYS A 216 14.95 -24.06 -3.73
CA LYS A 216 15.35 -25.32 -3.12
C LYS A 216 14.29 -26.39 -3.37
N GLU A 217 14.74 -27.63 -3.29
CA GLU A 217 13.91 -28.83 -3.41
C GLU A 217 14.18 -29.74 -2.23
N ILE A 218 13.12 -30.13 -1.52
CA ILE A 218 13.18 -31.07 -0.40
C ILE A 218 12.52 -32.37 -0.87
N LYS A 219 13.18 -33.50 -0.63
CA LYS A 219 12.69 -34.84 -0.98
C LYS A 219 12.77 -35.73 0.23
N THR A 220 11.68 -36.40 0.56
CA THR A 220 11.69 -37.34 1.68
C THR A 220 10.51 -38.31 1.60
N HIS A 221 10.70 -39.49 2.19
CA HIS A 221 9.60 -40.41 2.42
C HIS A 221 8.90 -40.05 3.73
N ILE A 222 7.58 -39.93 3.69
CA ILE A 222 6.75 -39.66 4.87
C ILE A 222 5.90 -40.90 5.14
N ASN A 223 6.11 -41.53 6.29
CA ASN A 223 5.29 -42.66 6.72
C ASN A 223 3.86 -42.20 7.05
N GLU A 224 2.90 -43.11 6.90
CA GLU A 224 1.51 -42.88 7.34
C GLU A 224 1.46 -42.38 8.80
N GLY A 225 0.67 -41.33 9.05
CA GLY A 225 0.51 -40.73 10.38
C GLY A 225 1.69 -39.88 10.86
N CYS A 226 2.82 -39.83 10.14
CA CYS A 226 3.94 -38.93 10.43
C CYS A 226 3.77 -37.61 9.67
N SER A 227 4.14 -36.48 10.28
CA SER A 227 4.07 -35.17 9.63
C SER A 227 5.46 -34.66 9.28
N LEU A 228 5.62 -34.18 8.05
CA LEU A 228 6.73 -33.30 7.67
C LEU A 228 6.31 -31.85 7.92
N THR A 229 7.19 -31.04 8.51
CA THR A 229 6.97 -29.59 8.70
C THR A 229 8.09 -28.81 8.03
N LEU A 230 7.72 -27.80 7.25
CA LEU A 230 8.60 -26.85 6.61
C LEU A 230 8.27 -25.45 7.12
N THR A 231 9.26 -24.72 7.61
CA THR A 231 9.15 -23.28 7.90
C THR A 231 9.99 -22.51 6.90
N LYS A 232 9.39 -21.52 6.23
CA LYS A 232 10.07 -20.59 5.34
C LYS A 232 9.99 -19.19 5.92
N LEU A 233 11.16 -18.62 6.16
CA LEU A 233 11.31 -17.24 6.59
C LEU A 233 11.82 -16.43 5.41
N SER A 234 11.26 -15.26 5.18
CA SER A 234 11.69 -14.37 4.11
C SER A 234 11.89 -12.96 4.64
N SER A 235 12.95 -12.30 4.18
CA SER A 235 13.16 -10.87 4.43
C SER A 235 13.07 -10.08 3.13
N PHE A 236 12.55 -8.87 3.24
CA PHE A 236 12.44 -7.92 2.14
C PHE A 236 13.01 -6.58 2.57
N VAL A 237 13.95 -6.06 1.79
CA VAL A 237 14.55 -4.73 2.02
C VAL A 237 14.65 -3.97 0.71
N SER A 238 14.50 -2.66 0.78
CA SER A 238 14.60 -1.78 -0.37
C SER A 238 15.58 -0.65 -0.11
N SER A 239 16.23 -0.15 -1.16
CA SER A 239 16.96 1.13 -1.06
C SER A 239 16.04 2.32 -0.75
N ARG A 240 14.70 2.13 -0.72
CA ARG A 240 13.74 3.11 -0.22
C ARG A 240 13.64 3.13 1.30
N ASP A 241 14.11 2.10 2.02
CA ASP A 241 14.02 2.08 3.48
C ASP A 241 14.73 3.30 4.08
N TYR A 242 14.14 3.89 5.12
CA TYR A 242 14.58 5.17 5.68
C TYR A 242 16.05 5.19 6.10
N GLU A 243 16.55 4.03 6.53
CA GLU A 243 17.93 3.78 6.94
C GLU A 243 18.97 4.01 5.83
N TYR A 244 18.55 4.04 4.56
CA TYR A 244 19.44 4.20 3.39
C TYR A 244 19.30 5.56 2.69
N LYS A 245 18.46 6.47 3.19
CA LYS A 245 18.12 7.73 2.50
C LYS A 245 19.32 8.59 2.10
N ASP A 246 20.42 8.51 2.87
CA ASP A 246 21.64 9.33 2.68
C ASP A 246 22.89 8.48 2.35
N SER A 247 22.72 7.22 1.93
CA SER A 247 23.84 6.27 1.79
C SER A 247 24.27 6.02 0.34
N GLU A 248 25.47 6.46 -0.04
CA GLU A 248 26.09 6.13 -1.34
C GLU A 248 26.53 4.65 -1.43
N ALA A 249 26.88 4.01 -0.30
CA ALA A 249 27.27 2.59 -0.21
C ALA A 249 26.07 1.64 0.00
N ALA A 250 24.89 2.01 -0.49
CA ALA A 250 23.63 1.35 -0.14
C ALA A 250 23.56 -0.13 -0.52
N GLU A 251 24.27 -0.59 -1.56
CA GLU A 251 24.00 -1.92 -2.12
C GLU A 251 24.50 -3.08 -1.26
N GLU A 252 25.77 -3.07 -0.85
CA GLU A 252 26.31 -4.12 0.02
C GLU A 252 25.65 -4.08 1.40
N ARG A 253 25.43 -2.86 1.92
CA ARG A 253 24.74 -2.67 3.20
C ARG A 253 23.32 -3.22 3.15
N LEU A 254 22.52 -2.87 2.14
CA LEU A 254 21.16 -3.37 1.95
C LEU A 254 21.12 -4.90 1.96
N ARG A 255 22.04 -5.54 1.23
CA ARG A 255 22.13 -7.01 1.17
C ARG A 255 22.47 -7.62 2.52
N ASN A 256 23.40 -7.01 3.26
CA ASN A 256 23.85 -7.47 4.57
C ASN A 256 22.79 -7.29 5.65
N ASP A 257 22.10 -6.14 5.66
CA ASP A 257 21.02 -5.83 6.60
C ASP A 257 19.83 -6.78 6.36
N GLY A 258 19.41 -6.99 5.09
CA GLY A 258 18.36 -7.95 4.75
C GLY A 258 18.68 -9.39 5.18
N LEU A 259 19.93 -9.83 5.02
CA LEU A 259 20.40 -11.13 5.48
C LEU A 259 20.47 -11.21 7.02
N SER A 260 20.89 -10.13 7.68
CA SER A 260 20.94 -10.02 9.14
C SER A 260 19.54 -10.13 9.75
N TYR A 261 18.55 -9.42 9.19
CA TYR A 261 17.14 -9.52 9.59
C TYR A 261 16.63 -10.96 9.46
N LEU A 262 16.93 -11.64 8.35
CA LEU A 262 16.55 -13.04 8.14
C LEU A 262 17.20 -13.97 9.17
N ARG A 263 18.49 -13.80 9.46
CA ARG A 263 19.23 -14.61 10.44
C ARG A 263 18.69 -14.42 11.85
N SER A 264 18.39 -13.18 12.24
CA SER A 264 17.78 -12.89 13.53
C SER A 264 16.40 -13.55 13.65
N ALA A 265 15.58 -13.50 12.58
CA ALA A 265 14.29 -14.19 12.56
C ALA A 265 14.44 -15.71 12.66
N ALA A 266 15.40 -16.30 11.95
CA ALA A 266 15.70 -17.73 12.03
C ALA A 266 16.18 -18.17 13.41
N GLN A 267 16.95 -17.33 14.10
CA GLN A 267 17.39 -17.60 15.48
C GLN A 267 16.22 -17.59 16.47
N ALA A 268 15.24 -16.70 16.29
CA ALA A 268 14.03 -16.66 17.12
C ALA A 268 13.12 -17.88 16.86
N GLY A 269 13.01 -18.30 15.60
CA GLY A 269 12.15 -19.39 15.17
C GLY A 269 10.67 -19.02 15.12
N TYR A 270 9.86 -19.85 14.47
CA TYR A 270 8.44 -19.56 14.20
C TYR A 270 7.63 -19.24 15.45
N ASP A 271 7.77 -20.01 16.53
CA ASP A 271 6.87 -19.88 17.68
C ASP A 271 7.12 -18.55 18.41
N GLU A 272 8.37 -18.08 18.48
CA GLU A 272 8.69 -16.75 19.02
C GLU A 272 8.20 -15.65 18.08
N LEU A 273 8.44 -15.76 16.78
CA LEU A 273 7.96 -14.79 15.79
C LEU A 273 6.44 -14.63 15.82
N LEU A 274 5.69 -15.73 16.02
CA LEU A 274 4.24 -15.70 16.17
C LEU A 274 3.80 -15.05 17.49
N ARG A 275 4.53 -15.28 18.59
CA ARG A 275 4.30 -14.61 19.88
C ARG A 275 4.54 -13.11 19.78
N GLU A 276 5.67 -12.69 19.23
CA GLU A 276 6.02 -11.28 18.99
C GLU A 276 4.91 -10.61 18.16
N ASN A 277 4.53 -11.21 17.03
CA ASN A 277 3.49 -10.69 16.14
C ASN A 277 2.13 -10.58 16.83
N THR A 278 1.69 -11.63 17.54
CA THR A 278 0.40 -11.63 18.24
C THR A 278 0.37 -10.57 19.34
N SER A 279 1.49 -10.36 20.04
CA SER A 279 1.61 -9.34 21.07
C SER A 279 1.51 -7.93 20.49
N ALA A 280 2.21 -7.65 19.38
CA ALA A 280 2.12 -6.36 18.69
C ALA A 280 0.73 -6.06 18.11
N TRP A 281 0.02 -7.09 17.63
CA TRP A 281 -1.37 -6.92 17.20
C TRP A 281 -2.30 -6.65 18.38
N LYS A 282 -2.10 -7.35 19.51
CA LYS A 282 -2.86 -7.09 20.73
C LYS A 282 -2.68 -5.65 21.19
N GLU A 283 -1.45 -5.15 21.25
CA GLU A 283 -1.16 -3.76 21.61
C GLU A 283 -1.87 -2.75 20.68
N PHE A 284 -1.83 -2.99 19.37
CA PHE A 284 -2.57 -2.17 18.42
C PHE A 284 -4.08 -2.17 18.71
N TRP A 285 -4.69 -3.35 18.89
CA TRP A 285 -6.13 -3.45 19.16
C TRP A 285 -6.53 -2.88 20.52
N ASP A 286 -5.69 -3.03 21.55
CA ASP A 286 -5.94 -2.44 22.87
C ASP A 286 -6.02 -0.90 22.78
N ASN A 287 -5.28 -0.28 21.86
CA ASN A 287 -5.20 1.18 21.70
C ASN A 287 -6.19 1.74 20.67
N CYS A 288 -6.48 1.00 19.59
CA CYS A 288 -7.17 1.54 18.41
C CYS A 288 -8.57 0.96 18.16
N LEU A 289 -8.98 -0.10 18.87
CA LEU A 289 -10.20 -0.83 18.53
C LEU A 289 -11.47 0.01 18.71
N VAL A 290 -12.14 0.26 17.58
CA VAL A 290 -13.51 0.78 17.52
C VAL A 290 -14.45 -0.37 17.16
N ILE A 291 -15.55 -0.51 17.89
CA ILE A 291 -16.62 -1.48 17.60
C ILE A 291 -17.98 -0.79 17.62
N THR A 292 -19.01 -1.48 17.15
CA THR A 292 -20.38 -0.96 17.19
C THR A 292 -21.00 -1.20 18.57
N ASP A 293 -21.87 -0.29 19.02
CA ASP A 293 -22.73 -0.53 20.19
C ASP A 293 -24.00 -1.34 19.83
N SER A 294 -23.97 -2.08 18.72
CA SER A 294 -25.15 -2.76 18.17
C SER A 294 -25.33 -4.19 18.69
N GLY A 295 -24.28 -4.78 19.27
CA GLY A 295 -24.23 -6.21 19.60
C GLY A 295 -24.23 -7.14 18.38
N ASN A 296 -24.12 -6.61 17.15
CA ASN A 296 -24.13 -7.38 15.92
C ASN A 296 -22.71 -7.77 15.50
N GLU A 297 -22.35 -9.05 15.63
CA GLU A 297 -21.02 -9.57 15.27
C GLU A 297 -20.64 -9.31 13.81
N LEU A 298 -21.60 -9.27 12.88
CA LEU A 298 -21.31 -8.96 11.48
C LEU A 298 -20.92 -7.49 11.31
N ALA A 299 -21.61 -6.58 12.03
CA ALA A 299 -21.29 -5.16 12.03
C ALA A 299 -19.90 -4.93 12.65
N ASP A 300 -19.63 -5.55 13.80
CA ASP A 300 -18.31 -5.49 14.43
C ASP A 300 -17.21 -6.05 13.51
N ARG A 301 -17.46 -7.20 12.85
CA ARG A 301 -16.50 -7.76 11.90
C ARG A 301 -16.23 -6.81 10.74
N ALA A 302 -17.23 -6.13 10.21
CA ALA A 302 -17.05 -5.18 9.11
C ALA A 302 -16.20 -3.98 9.54
N VAL A 303 -16.41 -3.46 10.75
CA VAL A 303 -15.62 -2.34 11.31
C VAL A 303 -14.20 -2.79 11.66
N ILE A 304 -14.01 -3.99 12.23
CA ILE A 304 -12.69 -4.58 12.48
C ILE A 304 -11.95 -4.81 11.16
N PHE A 305 -12.63 -5.28 10.13
CA PHE A 305 -12.05 -5.47 8.79
C PHE A 305 -11.52 -4.15 8.21
N ALA A 306 -12.29 -3.07 8.30
CA ALA A 306 -11.83 -1.76 7.84
C ALA A 306 -10.59 -1.28 8.61
N GLN A 307 -10.58 -1.41 9.94
CA GLN A 307 -9.45 -1.03 10.79
C GLN A 307 -8.19 -1.89 10.55
N TYR A 308 -8.38 -3.20 10.33
CA TYR A 308 -7.29 -4.10 9.96
C TYR A 308 -6.62 -3.60 8.67
N HIS A 309 -7.41 -3.31 7.65
CA HIS A 309 -6.89 -2.81 6.38
C HIS A 309 -6.23 -1.43 6.50
N LEU A 310 -6.82 -0.50 7.27
CA LEU A 310 -6.20 0.79 7.57
C LEU A 310 -4.82 0.60 8.23
N ASN A 311 -4.69 -0.33 9.18
CA ASN A 311 -3.41 -0.57 9.82
C ASN A 311 -2.34 -1.10 8.86
N ILE A 312 -2.68 -2.06 8.00
CA ILE A 312 -1.69 -2.71 7.13
C ILE A 312 -1.31 -1.88 5.89
N MET A 313 -2.10 -0.88 5.50
CA MET A 313 -1.88 -0.08 4.29
C MET A 313 -1.02 1.18 4.49
N SER A 314 -0.77 1.58 5.74
CA SER A 314 -0.11 2.84 6.06
C SER A 314 1.14 2.64 6.93
N SER A 315 2.23 3.30 6.56
CA SER A 315 3.47 3.30 7.35
C SER A 315 3.27 3.96 8.70
N SER A 316 3.98 3.48 9.72
CA SER A 316 3.94 4.05 11.07
C SER A 316 5.20 4.85 11.43
N ASP A 317 6.19 4.90 10.54
CA ASP A 317 7.53 5.44 10.84
C ASP A 317 8.21 6.18 9.67
N ASP A 318 7.53 6.38 8.53
CA ASP A 318 8.12 6.99 7.34
C ASP A 318 7.22 8.06 6.73
N ASN A 319 7.67 9.32 6.78
CA ASN A 319 6.95 10.48 6.28
C ASN A 319 7.10 10.71 4.76
N ARG A 320 7.79 9.81 4.05
CA ARG A 320 7.95 9.90 2.58
C ARG A 320 6.92 9.07 1.83
N LEU A 321 6.05 8.36 2.56
CA LEU A 321 5.13 7.36 2.01
C LEU A 321 3.68 7.82 2.15
N GLY A 322 2.95 7.81 1.03
CA GLY A 322 1.49 7.95 1.02
C GLY A 322 0.77 6.62 1.25
N VAL A 323 -0.54 6.63 1.05
CA VAL A 323 -1.38 5.43 1.05
C VAL A 323 -2.05 5.31 -0.32
N GLY A 324 -1.87 4.17 -0.98
CA GLY A 324 -2.55 3.89 -2.24
C GLY A 324 -4.06 3.77 -2.08
N ALA A 325 -4.85 4.16 -3.09
CA ALA A 325 -6.32 4.02 -3.05
C ALA A 325 -6.82 2.57 -2.84
N LYS A 326 -5.98 1.56 -3.15
CA LYS A 326 -6.21 0.14 -2.85
C LYS A 326 -5.20 -0.42 -1.83
N GLY A 327 -4.54 0.44 -1.07
CA GLY A 327 -3.44 0.10 -0.18
C GLY A 327 -2.37 -0.73 -0.89
N MET A 328 -1.84 -1.73 -0.20
CA MET A 328 -0.93 -2.74 -0.79
C MET A 328 -1.67 -4.06 -1.07
N THR A 329 -2.93 -3.97 -1.54
CA THR A 329 -3.76 -5.16 -1.78
C THR A 329 -3.77 -5.61 -3.24
N GLY A 330 -3.13 -4.88 -4.17
CA GLY A 330 -3.08 -5.22 -5.60
C GLY A 330 -2.65 -4.03 -6.45
N PHE A 331 -2.86 -4.12 -7.76
CA PHE A 331 -2.38 -3.13 -8.74
C PHE A 331 -3.40 -2.03 -9.09
N GLY A 332 -4.64 -2.15 -8.61
CA GLY A 332 -5.68 -1.15 -8.89
C GLY A 332 -5.26 0.23 -8.41
N TYR A 333 -5.45 1.25 -9.28
CA TYR A 333 -4.98 2.63 -9.07
C TYR A 333 -3.47 2.75 -8.82
N MET A 334 -2.67 1.77 -9.28
CA MET A 334 -1.21 1.85 -9.36
C MET A 334 -0.49 2.11 -8.01
N GLY A 335 -1.19 1.99 -6.88
CA GLY A 335 -0.69 2.37 -5.55
C GLY A 335 -0.62 3.88 -5.31
N HIS A 336 -1.28 4.69 -6.13
CA HIS A 336 -1.29 6.16 -6.02
C HIS A 336 -2.14 6.65 -4.85
N SER A 337 -1.67 7.72 -4.22
CA SER A 337 -2.40 8.47 -3.19
C SER A 337 -3.23 9.57 -3.85
N PHE A 338 -4.49 9.66 -3.40
CA PHE A 338 -5.52 10.58 -3.86
C PHE A 338 -6.01 11.42 -2.67
N TRP A 339 -7.01 12.28 -2.92
CA TRP A 339 -7.74 13.00 -1.87
C TRP A 339 -8.41 12.06 -0.84
N ASP A 340 -8.57 10.78 -1.17
CA ASP A 340 -8.94 9.68 -0.28
C ASP A 340 -8.17 9.74 1.04
N THR A 341 -6.84 9.94 0.97
CA THR A 341 -5.96 9.95 2.14
C THR A 341 -6.39 11.01 3.15
N GLU A 342 -6.60 12.25 2.69
CA GLU A 342 -6.91 13.39 3.55
C GLU A 342 -8.36 13.40 4.05
N ILE A 343 -9.30 13.01 3.19
CA ILE A 343 -10.73 13.16 3.48
C ILE A 343 -11.32 11.93 4.15
N PHE A 344 -10.87 10.72 3.80
CA PHE A 344 -11.48 9.48 4.26
C PHE A 344 -10.62 8.73 5.28
N LEU A 345 -9.30 8.69 5.08
CA LEU A 345 -8.40 7.93 5.96
C LEU A 345 -7.96 8.75 7.17
N LEU A 346 -7.55 9.99 6.95
CA LEU A 346 -6.95 10.83 7.98
C LEU A 346 -7.84 11.04 9.22
N PRO A 347 -9.17 11.21 9.12
CA PRO A 347 -10.02 11.36 10.31
C PRO A 347 -9.91 10.20 11.30
N TYR A 348 -9.76 8.96 10.80
CA TYR A 348 -9.54 7.80 11.66
C TYR A 348 -8.20 7.91 12.39
N TYR A 349 -7.11 8.21 11.67
CA TYR A 349 -5.78 8.31 12.27
C TYR A 349 -5.64 9.49 13.22
N MET A 350 -6.31 10.62 12.96
CA MET A 350 -6.29 11.77 13.88
C MET A 350 -6.78 11.41 15.29
N VAL A 351 -7.67 10.42 15.41
CA VAL A 351 -8.24 9.99 16.69
C VAL A 351 -7.50 8.78 17.27
N THR A 352 -7.10 7.82 16.44
CA THR A 352 -6.52 6.54 16.91
C THR A 352 -4.99 6.53 16.92
N GLU A 353 -4.35 7.17 15.94
CA GLU A 353 -2.89 7.16 15.74
C GLU A 353 -2.39 8.53 15.23
N PRO A 354 -2.45 9.63 16.01
CA PRO A 354 -2.20 10.99 15.51
C PRO A 354 -0.82 11.17 14.85
N GLN A 355 0.19 10.44 15.33
CA GLN A 355 1.52 10.43 14.72
C GLN A 355 1.49 9.95 13.26
N LYS A 356 0.65 8.95 12.94
CA LYS A 356 0.46 8.47 11.57
C LYS A 356 -0.22 9.52 10.70
N ALA A 357 -1.21 10.24 11.23
CA ALA A 357 -1.81 11.38 10.55
C ALA A 357 -0.77 12.47 10.23
N ARG A 358 0.12 12.77 11.18
CA ARG A 358 1.25 13.68 10.97
C ARG A 358 2.16 13.23 9.83
N LEU A 359 2.58 11.96 9.82
CA LEU A 359 3.45 11.41 8.76
C LEU A 359 2.83 11.55 7.36
N LEU A 360 1.52 11.31 7.22
CA LEU A 360 0.81 11.44 5.93
C LEU A 360 0.74 12.91 5.47
N LEU A 361 0.59 13.85 6.39
CA LEU A 361 0.64 15.28 6.06
C LEU A 361 2.07 15.76 5.75
N GLU A 362 3.07 15.23 6.44
CA GLU A 362 4.49 15.45 6.10
C GLU A 362 4.84 14.88 4.71
N TYR A 363 4.21 13.78 4.29
CA TYR A 363 4.29 13.29 2.91
C TYR A 363 3.72 14.31 1.92
N ARG A 364 2.56 14.93 2.22
CA ARG A 364 2.02 16.03 1.39
C ARG A 364 2.93 17.26 1.38
N TYR A 365 3.59 17.57 2.49
CA TYR A 365 4.61 18.62 2.51
C TYR A 365 5.79 18.28 1.58
N SER A 366 6.23 17.02 1.54
CA SER A 366 7.34 16.60 0.66
C SER A 366 7.03 16.75 -0.84
N LEU A 367 5.73 16.75 -1.20
CA LEU A 367 5.23 16.96 -2.58
C LEU A 367 5.11 18.45 -2.97
N LEU A 368 5.35 19.39 -2.05
CA LEU A 368 5.04 20.81 -2.24
C LEU A 368 5.76 21.43 -3.44
N ASP A 369 7.03 21.08 -3.67
CA ASP A 369 7.78 21.53 -4.85
C ASP A 369 7.17 20.99 -6.16
N ALA A 370 6.70 19.75 -6.14
CA ALA A 370 6.04 19.15 -7.30
C ALA A 370 4.67 19.81 -7.55
N ALA A 371 3.92 20.14 -6.49
CA ALA A 371 2.66 20.89 -6.58
C ALA A 371 2.86 22.31 -7.14
N LYS A 372 3.94 22.99 -6.75
CA LYS A 372 4.33 24.30 -7.33
C LYS A 372 4.70 24.19 -8.81
N LYS A 373 5.45 23.14 -9.18
CA LYS A 373 5.78 22.87 -10.60
C LYS A 373 4.54 22.57 -11.42
N LYS A 374 3.57 21.82 -10.88
CA LYS A 374 2.28 21.54 -11.51
C LYS A 374 1.48 22.84 -11.72
N ALA A 375 1.33 23.67 -10.67
CA ALA A 375 0.66 24.97 -10.80
C ALA A 375 1.28 25.81 -11.93
N LYS A 376 2.61 25.95 -11.93
CA LYS A 376 3.34 26.69 -12.97
C LYS A 376 3.13 26.10 -14.37
N LYS A 377 3.11 24.77 -14.52
CA LYS A 377 2.86 24.08 -15.81
C LYS A 377 1.51 24.50 -16.41
N TYR A 378 0.50 24.70 -15.58
CA TYR A 378 -0.84 25.16 -15.99
C TYR A 378 -1.01 26.69 -15.94
N GLY A 379 0.07 27.46 -15.74
CA GLY A 379 0.03 28.94 -15.72
C GLY A 379 -0.44 29.55 -14.39
N PHE A 380 -0.60 28.75 -13.34
CA PHE A 380 -1.02 29.17 -12.01
C PHE A 380 0.17 29.46 -11.07
N LYS A 381 -0.11 30.08 -9.93
CA LYS A 381 0.84 30.32 -8.83
C LYS A 381 0.54 29.37 -7.66
N GLY A 382 1.34 29.45 -6.60
CA GLY A 382 1.14 28.66 -5.39
C GLY A 382 1.35 27.16 -5.61
N ALA A 383 0.66 26.34 -4.82
CA ALA A 383 0.73 24.89 -4.88
C ALA A 383 -0.59 24.29 -5.39
N MET A 384 -0.54 23.62 -6.55
CA MET A 384 -1.64 22.82 -7.09
C MET A 384 -1.25 21.36 -6.91
N TYR A 385 -1.87 20.66 -5.95
CA TYR A 385 -1.50 19.28 -5.67
C TYR A 385 -1.81 18.36 -6.88
N PRO A 386 -0.97 17.33 -7.12
CA PRO A 386 -1.30 16.25 -8.05
C PRO A 386 -2.66 15.64 -7.74
N TRP A 387 -3.42 15.24 -8.75
CA TRP A 387 -4.61 14.42 -8.57
C TRP A 387 -4.21 13.03 -8.06
N GLU A 388 -3.20 12.46 -8.70
CA GLU A 388 -2.55 11.22 -8.30
C GLU A 388 -1.10 11.49 -7.93
N SER A 389 -0.67 11.01 -6.77
CA SER A 389 0.73 11.08 -6.35
C SER A 389 1.29 9.72 -5.96
N ALA A 390 2.47 9.38 -6.46
CA ALA A 390 3.23 8.18 -6.10
C ALA A 390 4.41 8.53 -5.18
N TRP A 391 5.65 8.43 -5.67
CA TRP A 391 6.83 8.88 -4.92
C TRP A 391 6.88 10.41 -4.84
N SER A 392 7.39 10.95 -3.72
CA SER A 392 7.30 12.39 -3.40
C SER A 392 7.91 13.34 -4.42
N THR A 393 8.78 12.85 -5.31
CA THR A 393 9.41 13.66 -6.35
C THR A 393 8.79 13.50 -7.74
N ASP A 394 7.84 12.59 -7.92
CA ASP A 394 7.29 12.26 -9.25
C ASP A 394 6.29 13.31 -9.73
N GLY A 395 5.62 13.99 -8.80
CA GLY A 395 4.56 14.95 -9.10
C GLY A 395 3.28 14.27 -9.56
N GLU A 396 2.68 14.79 -10.63
CA GLU A 396 1.47 14.20 -11.23
C GLU A 396 1.81 12.92 -11.97
N VAL A 397 1.20 11.81 -11.53
CA VAL A 397 1.41 10.47 -12.09
C VAL A 397 0.15 9.88 -12.73
N CYS A 398 -0.98 10.61 -12.72
CA CYS A 398 -2.19 10.21 -13.43
C CYS A 398 -1.91 9.98 -14.91
N LEU A 399 -2.52 8.94 -15.47
CA LEU A 399 -2.43 8.62 -16.89
C LEU A 399 -2.94 9.77 -17.76
N GLU A 400 -2.32 9.99 -18.92
CA GLU A 400 -2.78 11.01 -19.87
C GLU A 400 -4.08 10.58 -20.59
N TYR A 401 -4.31 9.28 -20.74
CA TYR A 401 -5.44 8.73 -21.47
C TYR A 401 -6.14 7.64 -20.66
N GLY A 402 -7.46 7.68 -20.65
CA GLY A 402 -8.31 6.67 -20.05
C GLY A 402 -8.84 5.64 -21.03
N ASP A 403 -10.02 5.13 -20.69
CA ASP A 403 -10.79 4.17 -21.48
C ASP A 403 -11.23 4.73 -22.84
N LEU A 404 -11.75 3.83 -23.67
CA LEU A 404 -12.34 4.19 -24.96
C LEU A 404 -13.63 4.99 -24.77
N ASP A 405 -13.72 6.11 -25.46
CA ASP A 405 -14.99 6.80 -25.68
C ASP A 405 -15.89 5.91 -26.56
N PRO A 406 -17.08 5.49 -26.08
CA PRO A 406 -17.98 4.63 -26.84
C PRO A 406 -18.43 5.23 -28.17
N ALA A 407 -18.48 6.55 -28.29
CA ALA A 407 -18.92 7.24 -29.50
C ALA A 407 -17.84 7.30 -30.58
N THR A 408 -16.57 7.48 -30.20
CA THR A 408 -15.46 7.66 -31.15
C THR A 408 -14.58 6.42 -31.30
N GLY A 409 -14.65 5.47 -30.36
CA GLY A 409 -13.77 4.30 -30.30
C GLY A 409 -12.30 4.65 -30.03
N LYS A 410 -11.99 5.90 -29.66
CA LYS A 410 -10.64 6.37 -29.31
C LYS A 410 -10.51 6.49 -27.81
N ARG A 411 -9.28 6.36 -27.29
CA ARG A 411 -9.02 6.65 -25.87
C ARG A 411 -9.33 8.12 -25.58
N ARG A 412 -10.06 8.36 -24.50
CA ARG A 412 -10.34 9.70 -24.01
C ARG A 412 -9.11 10.24 -23.29
N LYS A 413 -8.76 11.50 -23.53
CA LYS A 413 -7.75 12.19 -22.72
C LYS A 413 -8.32 12.40 -21.32
N PHE A 414 -7.59 12.00 -20.29
CA PHE A 414 -7.99 12.29 -18.91
C PHE A 414 -7.76 13.77 -18.61
N THR A 415 -8.82 14.44 -18.18
CA THR A 415 -8.80 15.86 -17.81
C THR A 415 -8.71 16.06 -16.29
N MET A 416 -8.93 15.01 -15.49
CA MET A 416 -8.88 15.06 -14.01
C MET A 416 -7.63 15.73 -13.43
N PRO A 417 -6.41 15.50 -13.96
CA PRO A 417 -5.21 16.19 -13.46
C PRO A 417 -5.27 17.71 -13.55
N GLU A 418 -6.05 18.25 -14.49
CA GLU A 418 -6.24 19.67 -14.76
C GLU A 418 -7.51 20.23 -14.11
N GLU A 419 -8.60 19.47 -14.13
CA GLU A 419 -9.95 19.93 -13.77
C GLU A 419 -10.33 19.58 -12.32
N GLU A 420 -9.85 18.47 -11.77
CA GLU A 420 -10.23 17.98 -10.43
C GLU A 420 -9.31 18.54 -9.34
N ILE A 421 -9.36 19.86 -9.21
CA ILE A 421 -8.41 20.65 -8.42
C ILE A 421 -8.75 20.71 -6.92
N HIS A 422 -9.90 20.17 -6.50
CA HIS A 422 -10.38 20.26 -5.13
C HIS A 422 -9.48 19.52 -4.12
N ILE A 423 -8.69 18.53 -4.56
CA ILE A 423 -7.66 17.88 -3.73
C ILE A 423 -6.73 18.91 -3.06
N THR A 424 -6.43 20.02 -3.75
CA THR A 424 -5.57 21.09 -3.22
C THR A 424 -6.18 21.73 -1.97
N ALA A 425 -7.50 21.94 -1.95
CA ALA A 425 -8.20 22.41 -0.75
C ALA A 425 -8.42 21.27 0.26
N GLY A 426 -8.57 20.02 -0.19
CA GLY A 426 -8.64 18.84 0.68
C GLY A 426 -7.40 18.67 1.55
N VAL A 427 -6.20 18.86 0.99
CA VAL A 427 -4.93 18.86 1.74
C VAL A 427 -4.90 19.97 2.77
N ALA A 428 -5.23 21.21 2.40
CA ALA A 428 -5.26 22.33 3.35
C ALA A 428 -6.29 22.13 4.47
N TYR A 429 -7.46 21.58 4.13
CA TYR A 429 -8.49 21.22 5.10
C TYR A 429 -7.98 20.19 6.10
N ALA A 430 -7.34 19.12 5.62
CA ALA A 430 -6.79 18.06 6.45
C ALA A 430 -5.68 18.55 7.39
N VAL A 431 -4.77 19.40 6.91
CA VAL A 431 -3.76 20.08 7.74
C VAL A 431 -4.43 20.84 8.89
N TRP A 432 -5.46 21.62 8.58
CA TRP A 432 -6.16 22.40 9.60
C TRP A 432 -6.93 21.51 10.59
N GLN A 433 -7.61 20.46 10.13
CA GLN A 433 -8.30 19.53 11.03
C GLN A 433 -7.34 18.77 11.93
N TYR A 434 -6.15 18.39 11.43
CA TYR A 434 -5.10 17.79 12.25
C TYR A 434 -4.72 18.73 13.40
N TYR A 435 -4.38 19.98 13.08
CA TYR A 435 -4.03 20.97 14.10
C TYR A 435 -5.16 21.21 15.11
N ARG A 436 -6.41 21.33 14.64
CA ARG A 436 -7.57 21.48 15.54
C ARG A 436 -7.78 20.29 16.47
N THR A 437 -7.37 19.09 16.05
CA THR A 437 -7.54 17.87 16.83
C THR A 437 -6.39 17.65 17.81
N THR A 438 -5.15 17.97 17.42
CA THR A 438 -3.94 17.65 18.19
C THR A 438 -3.33 18.83 18.92
N GLY A 439 -3.58 20.06 18.47
CA GLY A 439 -2.90 21.27 18.95
C GLY A 439 -1.42 21.36 18.58
N ASP A 440 -0.96 20.58 17.61
CA ASP A 440 0.46 20.46 17.21
C ASP A 440 0.96 21.71 16.46
N ALA A 441 1.32 22.74 17.23
CA ALA A 441 1.83 24.01 16.71
C ALA A 441 3.19 23.87 16.03
N GLU A 442 4.03 22.94 16.48
CA GLU A 442 5.34 22.66 15.84
C GLU A 442 5.14 22.17 14.40
N PHE A 443 4.17 21.27 14.18
CA PHE A 443 3.81 20.84 12.83
C PHE A 443 3.32 22.00 11.97
N MET A 444 2.49 22.90 12.52
CA MET A 444 1.98 24.05 11.76
C MET A 444 3.12 24.98 11.33
N GLU A 445 3.99 25.38 12.25
CA GLU A 445 5.11 26.27 11.93
C GLU A 445 6.07 25.65 10.91
N LYS A 446 6.35 24.35 11.05
CA LYS A 446 7.33 23.66 10.21
C LYS A 446 6.79 23.25 8.83
N TYR A 447 5.48 22.99 8.74
CA TYR A 447 4.87 22.36 7.56
C TYR A 447 3.50 22.95 7.21
N GLY A 448 2.59 23.00 8.18
CA GLY A 448 1.16 23.23 7.93
C GLY A 448 0.83 24.62 7.39
N ASP A 449 1.41 25.68 7.98
CA ASP A 449 1.11 27.06 7.62
C ASP A 449 1.52 27.35 6.17
N GLU A 450 2.69 26.86 5.76
CA GLU A 450 3.17 27.00 4.40
C GLU A 450 2.26 26.29 3.39
N ILE A 451 1.77 25.08 3.69
CA ILE A 451 0.82 24.36 2.83
C ILE A 451 -0.46 25.19 2.65
N ILE A 452 -1.06 25.66 3.75
CA ILE A 452 -2.32 26.39 3.71
C ILE A 452 -2.15 27.69 2.90
N ILE A 453 -1.07 28.44 3.13
CA ILE A 453 -0.83 29.69 2.41
C ILE A 453 -0.56 29.44 0.92
N LEU A 454 0.31 28.48 0.55
CA LEU A 454 0.65 28.22 -0.85
C LEU A 454 -0.54 27.68 -1.65
N THR A 455 -1.39 26.87 -1.03
CA THR A 455 -2.63 26.40 -1.68
C THR A 455 -3.66 27.53 -1.81
N ALA A 456 -3.70 28.48 -0.86
CA ALA A 456 -4.51 29.70 -1.00
C ALA A 456 -4.01 30.61 -2.14
N ILE A 457 -2.69 30.77 -2.30
CA ILE A 457 -2.09 31.48 -3.44
C ILE A 457 -2.51 30.82 -4.76
N PHE A 458 -2.57 29.48 -4.82
CA PHE A 458 -3.09 28.78 -5.99
C PHE A 458 -4.53 29.20 -6.30
N TRP A 459 -5.43 29.18 -5.33
CA TRP A 459 -6.83 29.58 -5.52
C TRP A 459 -6.95 31.03 -6.03
N THR A 460 -6.18 31.98 -5.48
CA THR A 460 -6.19 33.38 -5.98
C THR A 460 -5.72 33.51 -7.43
N SER A 461 -4.91 32.56 -7.92
CA SER A 461 -4.44 32.55 -9.31
C SER A 461 -5.33 31.73 -10.26
N ARG A 462 -6.20 30.87 -9.71
CA ARG A 462 -7.07 29.97 -10.47
C ARG A 462 -8.44 30.56 -10.76
N VAL A 463 -8.90 31.48 -9.92
CA VAL A 463 -10.19 32.17 -10.12
C VAL A 463 -10.16 33.05 -11.35
N GLU A 464 -11.32 33.16 -12.01
CA GLU A 464 -11.54 34.04 -13.15
C GLU A 464 -12.50 35.16 -12.79
N GLU A 465 -12.20 36.38 -13.23
CA GLU A 465 -13.09 37.52 -13.02
C GLU A 465 -14.23 37.50 -14.03
N VAL A 466 -15.46 37.34 -13.55
CA VAL A 466 -16.69 37.29 -14.35
C VAL A 466 -17.68 38.29 -13.75
N HIS A 467 -18.02 39.34 -14.51
CA HIS A 467 -18.99 40.36 -14.08
C HIS A 467 -18.73 40.97 -12.68
N GLY A 468 -17.46 41.23 -12.34
CA GLY A 468 -17.06 41.86 -11.08
C GLY A 468 -17.07 40.93 -9.86
N ARG A 469 -17.24 39.62 -10.07
CA ARG A 469 -17.04 38.56 -9.07
C ARG A 469 -16.02 37.54 -9.56
N TYR A 470 -15.54 36.69 -8.66
CA TYR A 470 -14.64 35.59 -9.02
C TYR A 470 -15.41 34.29 -9.15
N GLU A 471 -15.10 33.53 -10.19
CA GLU A 471 -15.69 32.22 -10.47
C GLU A 471 -14.58 31.17 -10.66
N LEU A 472 -14.93 29.91 -10.42
CA LEU A 472 -14.09 28.76 -10.77
C LEU A 472 -14.77 28.04 -11.92
N LEU A 473 -14.25 28.26 -13.13
CA LEU A 473 -14.79 27.69 -14.37
C LEU A 473 -14.01 26.43 -14.76
N HIS A 474 -14.61 25.55 -15.54
CA HIS A 474 -13.93 24.37 -16.10
C HIS A 474 -13.26 23.50 -15.01
N VAL A 475 -14.05 23.05 -14.04
CA VAL A 475 -13.61 22.18 -12.95
C VAL A 475 -14.41 20.88 -12.93
N THR A 476 -13.82 19.85 -12.32
CA THR A 476 -14.50 18.63 -11.93
C THR A 476 -14.60 18.61 -10.41
N GLY A 477 -15.81 18.36 -9.89
CA GLY A 477 -16.03 18.15 -8.46
C GLY A 477 -15.94 16.68 -8.08
N PRO A 478 -16.25 16.31 -6.83
CA PRO A 478 -16.27 14.92 -6.39
C PRO A 478 -17.17 13.96 -7.20
N ASP A 479 -18.18 14.49 -7.89
CA ASP A 479 -18.95 13.73 -8.89
C ASP A 479 -18.20 13.73 -10.22
N GLU A 480 -17.29 12.79 -10.39
CA GLU A 480 -16.44 12.64 -11.58
C GLU A 480 -17.24 12.39 -12.87
N TYR A 481 -18.54 12.06 -12.80
CA TYR A 481 -19.38 11.94 -14.00
C TYR A 481 -19.76 13.30 -14.60
N LYS A 482 -19.51 14.40 -13.87
CA LYS A 482 -19.78 15.79 -14.29
C LYS A 482 -18.48 16.56 -14.41
N GLU A 483 -17.80 16.30 -15.52
CA GLU A 483 -16.60 17.02 -15.94
C GLU A 483 -16.95 18.37 -16.57
N ASP A 484 -15.95 19.26 -16.62
CA ASP A 484 -16.04 20.57 -17.25
C ASP A 484 -17.25 21.41 -16.79
N VAL A 485 -17.46 21.48 -15.48
CA VAL A 485 -18.54 22.27 -14.87
C VAL A 485 -18.03 23.60 -14.32
N ASN A 486 -18.92 24.59 -14.26
CA ASN A 486 -18.63 25.88 -13.68
C ASN A 486 -19.20 25.96 -12.26
N ASN A 487 -18.42 26.55 -11.35
CA ASN A 487 -18.81 26.88 -9.99
C ASN A 487 -19.36 25.66 -9.22
N ASN A 488 -18.65 24.53 -9.29
CA ASN A 488 -18.98 23.37 -8.47
C ASN A 488 -19.06 23.78 -6.99
N ALA A 489 -20.18 23.51 -6.33
CA ALA A 489 -20.42 23.97 -4.97
C ALA A 489 -19.35 23.47 -3.98
N TYR A 490 -18.96 22.20 -4.04
CA TYR A 490 -17.92 21.64 -3.19
C TYR A 490 -16.59 22.35 -3.41
N THR A 491 -16.13 22.45 -4.66
CA THR A 491 -14.85 23.11 -4.99
C THR A 491 -14.83 24.57 -4.55
N ASN A 492 -15.88 25.34 -4.83
CA ASN A 492 -15.95 26.76 -4.46
C ASN A 492 -15.92 26.95 -2.94
N TYR A 493 -16.67 26.14 -2.18
CA TYR A 493 -16.67 26.24 -0.71
C TYR A 493 -15.36 25.75 -0.09
N MET A 494 -14.73 24.72 -0.63
CA MET A 494 -13.44 24.24 -0.15
C MET A 494 -12.31 25.24 -0.44
N ALA A 495 -12.32 25.86 -1.62
CA ALA A 495 -11.41 26.96 -1.94
C ALA A 495 -11.60 28.16 -1.00
N TYR A 496 -12.85 28.56 -0.77
CA TYR A 496 -13.20 29.63 0.18
C TYR A 496 -12.73 29.31 1.60
N TYR A 497 -12.94 28.07 2.06
CA TYR A 497 -12.50 27.62 3.37
C TYR A 497 -10.98 27.75 3.50
N ASN A 498 -10.22 27.27 2.51
CA ASN A 498 -8.77 27.38 2.49
C ASN A 498 -8.31 28.86 2.54
N LEU A 499 -8.86 29.70 1.66
CA LEU A 499 -8.56 31.14 1.64
C LEU A 499 -8.81 31.79 3.01
N LYS A 500 -9.92 31.45 3.67
CA LYS A 500 -10.24 31.93 5.03
C LYS A 500 -9.20 31.49 6.07
N ARG A 501 -8.77 30.22 6.04
CA ARG A 501 -7.73 29.73 6.98
C ARG A 501 -6.39 30.43 6.72
N ALA A 502 -6.01 30.59 5.46
CA ALA A 502 -4.79 31.31 5.10
C ALA A 502 -4.83 32.78 5.53
N ALA A 503 -5.97 33.45 5.39
CA ALA A 503 -6.13 34.83 5.86
C ALA A 503 -5.92 34.96 7.37
N GLU A 504 -6.47 34.03 8.17
CA GLU A 504 -6.27 33.99 9.62
C GLU A 504 -4.80 33.76 9.99
N ILE A 505 -4.12 32.81 9.34
CA ILE A 505 -2.69 32.56 9.56
C ILE A 505 -1.85 33.79 9.19
N LEU A 506 -2.21 34.52 8.13
CA LEU A 506 -1.52 35.74 7.70
C LEU A 506 -1.74 36.97 8.60
N GLU A 507 -2.61 36.89 9.61
CA GLU A 507 -2.72 37.92 10.65
C GLU A 507 -1.57 37.84 11.65
N ASP A 508 -1.14 36.62 11.99
CA ASP A 508 -0.06 36.34 12.95
C ASP A 508 0.86 35.23 12.40
N CYS A 509 1.40 35.46 11.20
CA CYS A 509 2.21 34.47 10.49
C CYS A 509 3.58 34.32 11.17
N PRO A 510 4.00 33.10 11.52
CA PRO A 510 5.33 32.88 12.08
C PRO A 510 6.42 33.45 11.18
N GLU A 511 7.40 34.14 11.79
CA GLU A 511 8.48 34.82 11.04
C GLU A 511 9.26 33.84 10.13
N SER A 512 9.42 32.59 10.58
CA SER A 512 10.03 31.50 9.82
C SER A 512 9.30 31.21 8.51
N VAL A 513 7.97 31.10 8.56
CA VAL A 513 7.09 30.87 7.41
C VAL A 513 7.03 32.10 6.51
N TYR A 514 6.83 33.28 7.10
CA TYR A 514 6.79 34.55 6.37
C TYR A 514 8.06 34.78 5.56
N ASN A 515 9.24 34.66 6.19
CA ASN A 515 10.53 34.85 5.53
C ASN A 515 10.80 33.82 4.44
N LYS A 516 10.25 32.60 4.56
CA LYS A 516 10.35 31.59 3.51
C LYS A 516 9.54 31.99 2.29
N LEU A 517 8.28 32.38 2.48
CA LEU A 517 7.36 32.76 1.40
C LEU A 517 7.73 34.09 0.75
N ALA A 518 8.24 35.05 1.52
CA ALA A 518 8.67 36.37 1.05
C ALA A 518 9.83 36.32 0.04
N LYS A 519 10.53 35.17 -0.09
CA LYS A 519 11.55 34.95 -1.12
C LYS A 519 10.97 34.82 -2.52
N GLU A 520 9.71 34.41 -2.63
CA GLU A 520 9.05 34.11 -3.91
C GLU A 520 7.81 34.96 -4.15
N TYR A 521 7.18 35.48 -3.10
CA TYR A 521 5.92 36.20 -3.18
C TYR A 521 6.01 37.54 -2.44
N ASP A 522 5.36 38.56 -3.01
CA ASP A 522 5.07 39.79 -2.28
C ASP A 522 3.94 39.51 -1.29
N MET A 523 4.26 39.49 0.01
CA MET A 523 3.33 39.04 1.05
C MET A 523 2.18 40.02 1.28
N ASP A 524 2.38 41.31 1.01
CA ASP A 524 1.30 42.31 1.08
C ASP A 524 0.32 42.10 -0.09
N ASP A 525 0.82 41.83 -1.29
CA ASP A 525 0.01 41.45 -2.45
C ASP A 525 -0.75 40.14 -2.21
N VAL A 526 -0.08 39.12 -1.62
CA VAL A 526 -0.72 37.84 -1.24
C VAL A 526 -1.89 38.08 -0.28
N LYS A 527 -1.66 38.84 0.80
CA LYS A 527 -2.70 39.14 1.79
C LYS A 527 -3.85 39.92 1.18
N SER A 528 -3.55 40.89 0.31
CA SER A 528 -4.55 41.67 -0.41
C SER A 528 -5.41 40.79 -1.33
N LYS A 529 -4.78 39.96 -2.17
CA LYS A 529 -5.47 39.07 -3.12
C LYS A 529 -6.33 38.02 -2.44
N ILE A 530 -5.83 37.41 -1.38
CA ILE A 530 -6.62 36.43 -0.60
C ILE A 530 -7.89 37.10 -0.07
N ASN A 531 -7.79 38.29 0.53
CA ASN A 531 -8.96 39.01 1.04
C ASN A 531 -9.93 39.47 -0.05
N ASP A 532 -9.41 39.93 -1.20
CA ASP A 532 -10.23 40.29 -2.35
C ASP A 532 -10.97 39.06 -2.92
N THR A 533 -10.27 37.94 -3.06
CA THR A 533 -10.86 36.68 -3.52
C THR A 533 -11.93 36.17 -2.56
N ILE A 534 -11.70 36.20 -1.24
CA ILE A 534 -12.72 35.85 -0.24
C ILE A 534 -14.00 36.67 -0.40
N THR A 535 -13.87 37.96 -0.72
CA THR A 535 -15.02 38.88 -0.81
C THR A 535 -15.82 38.68 -2.09
N LYS A 536 -15.14 38.31 -3.19
CA LYS A 536 -15.74 38.27 -4.53
C LYS A 536 -16.01 36.86 -5.04
N LEU A 537 -15.48 35.81 -4.43
CA LEU A 537 -15.70 34.43 -4.88
C LEU A 537 -17.19 34.08 -4.84
N TYR A 538 -17.71 33.64 -5.98
CA TYR A 538 -19.08 33.16 -6.09
C TYR A 538 -19.23 31.85 -5.33
N LEU A 539 -20.14 31.84 -4.36
CA LEU A 539 -20.55 30.64 -3.64
C LEU A 539 -21.98 30.31 -4.06
N PRO A 540 -22.21 29.16 -4.73
CA PRO A 540 -23.57 28.68 -4.98
C PRO A 540 -24.37 28.65 -3.68
N LYS A 541 -25.58 29.21 -3.68
CA LYS A 541 -26.44 29.29 -2.50
C LYS A 541 -27.64 28.38 -2.66
N PRO A 542 -28.22 27.90 -1.54
CA PRO A 542 -29.50 27.22 -1.57
C PRO A 542 -30.53 28.05 -2.34
N ASP A 543 -31.25 27.40 -3.24
CA ASP A 543 -32.37 28.02 -3.95
C ASP A 543 -33.62 28.14 -3.03
N LYS A 544 -34.76 28.51 -3.62
CA LYS A 544 -36.03 28.65 -2.89
C LYS A 544 -36.52 27.35 -2.24
N ASP A 545 -36.05 26.19 -2.72
CA ASP A 545 -36.41 24.86 -2.24
C ASP A 545 -35.36 24.35 -1.23
N GLY A 546 -34.31 25.13 -0.95
CA GLY A 546 -33.27 24.84 0.03
C GLY A 546 -32.15 23.95 -0.51
N ILE A 547 -32.04 23.81 -1.83
CA ILE A 547 -31.04 22.98 -2.53
C ILE A 547 -29.83 23.80 -2.97
#